data_AF-A0A1F4Y3K9-F1
#
_entry.id   AF-A0A1F4Y3K9-F1
#
_cell.length_a   1.000
_cell.length_b   1.000
_cell.length_c   1.000
_cell.angle_alpha   90.00
_cell.angle_beta   90.00
_cell.angle_gamma   90.00
#
_symmetry.space_group_name_H-M   'P 1'
#
loop_
_entity.id
_entity.type
_entity.pdbx_description
1 polymer ?
#
loop_
_entity_poly.entity_id
_entity_poly.type
_entity_poly.pdbx_seq_one_letter_code
_entity_poly.pdbx_strand_id
1 'polypeptide(L)' 'MLCGDFNLLPDTESLKRLEGIGLRNLIKEYGITSTRTSFYDKPAKFADYALVSEGIEVKDFKILPDEVSDHSPMYLEFE' A
#
# COMPACT_ATOMS: atom_id res chain seq x y z
N MET A 1 0.92 -5.49 11.86
CA MET A 1 0.68 -4.67 10.65
C MET A 1 1.76 -3.62 10.54
N LEU A 2 2.27 -3.39 9.33
CA LEU A 2 3.18 -2.30 9.00
C LEU A 2 2.52 -1.47 7.89
N CYS A 3 2.20 -0.21 8.17
CA CYS A 3 1.57 0.70 7.22
C CYS A 3 2.25 2.07 7.26
N GLY A 4 2.33 2.75 6.13
CA GLY A 4 2.83 4.12 6.08
C GLY A 4 3.26 4.55 4.69
N ASP A 5 3.82 5.75 4.63
CA ASP A 5 4.50 6.30 3.47
C ASP A 5 5.97 5.86 3.46
N PHE A 6 6.34 5.06 2.46
CA PHE A 6 7.70 4.55 2.27
C PHE A 6 8.46 5.34 1.21
N ASN A 7 7.77 6.09 0.34
CA ASN A 7 8.33 6.71 -0.86
C ASN A 7 9.15 5.73 -1.73
N LEU A 8 8.68 4.49 -1.85
CA LEU A 8 9.30 3.43 -2.65
C LEU A 8 8.44 3.07 -3.86
N LEU A 9 9.08 2.58 -4.92
CA LEU A 9 8.40 1.89 -6.01
C LEU A 9 8.17 0.40 -5.66
N PRO A 10 7.13 -0.26 -6.23
CA PRO A 10 6.75 -1.64 -5.88
C PRO A 10 7.83 -2.72 -6.10
N ASP A 11 8.82 -2.44 -6.94
CA ASP A 11 9.89 -3.33 -7.38
C ASP A 11 11.23 -3.10 -6.65
N THR A 12 11.25 -2.19 -5.68
CA THR A 12 12.46 -1.89 -4.88
C THR A 12 12.92 -3.08 -4.02
N GLU A 13 14.23 -3.19 -3.82
CA GLU A 13 14.83 -4.23 -2.97
C GLU A 13 14.36 -4.15 -1.52
N SER A 14 14.07 -2.95 -1.01
CA SER A 14 13.56 -2.76 0.35
C SER A 14 12.20 -3.43 0.55
N LEU A 15 11.27 -3.27 -0.41
CA LEU A 15 9.98 -3.98 -0.35
C LEU A 15 10.15 -5.48 -0.49
N LYS A 16 11.00 -5.95 -1.40
CA LYS A 16 11.30 -7.38 -1.55
C LYS A 16 11.84 -8.00 -0.26
N ARG A 17 12.64 -7.27 0.51
CA ARG A 17 13.16 -7.73 1.81
C ARG A 17 12.06 -7.84 2.86
N LEU A 18 11.12 -6.89 2.91
CA LEU A 18 9.96 -6.96 3.80
C LEU A 18 9.07 -8.16 3.44
N GLU A 19 8.83 -8.36 2.15
CA GLU A 19 8.10 -9.54 1.66
C GLU A 19 8.84 -10.85 1.99
N GLY A 20 10.17 -10.86 1.84
CA GLY A 20 11.03 -12.01 2.11
C GLY A 20 11.11 -12.46 3.57
N ILE A 21 10.74 -11.59 4.53
CA ILE A 21 10.60 -11.98 5.95
C ILE A 21 9.17 -12.43 6.32
N GLY A 22 8.30 -12.64 5.32
CA GLY A 22 6.95 -13.16 5.50
C GLY A 22 5.87 -12.09 5.66
N LEU A 23 6.14 -10.83 5.29
CA LEU A 23 5.09 -9.81 5.23
C LEU A 23 4.36 -9.85 3.89
N ARG A 24 3.04 -9.94 3.96
CA ARG A 24 2.11 -9.89 2.84
C ARG A 24 1.89 -8.44 2.40
N ASN A 25 2.19 -8.11 1.15
CA ASN A 25 2.03 -6.77 0.61
C ASN A 25 0.63 -6.58 0.00
N LEU A 26 -0.25 -5.88 0.71
CA LEU A 26 -1.66 -5.73 0.31
C LEU A 26 -1.83 -4.90 -0.96
N ILE A 27 -0.88 -4.00 -1.27
CA ILE A 27 -0.87 -3.27 -2.55
C ILE A 27 -0.79 -4.24 -3.72
N LYS A 28 0.07 -5.27 -3.61
CA LYS A 28 0.22 -6.31 -4.64
C LYS A 28 -0.95 -7.29 -4.62
N GLU A 29 -1.35 -7.78 -3.45
CA GLU A 29 -2.40 -8.80 -3.32
C GLU A 29 -3.76 -8.32 -3.86
N TYR A 30 -4.09 -7.04 -3.66
CA TYR A 30 -5.36 -6.45 -4.11
C TYR A 30 -5.24 -5.71 -5.47
N GLY A 31 -4.10 -5.80 -6.14
CA GLY A 31 -3.91 -5.21 -7.47
C GLY A 31 -4.05 -3.69 -7.51
N ILE A 32 -3.65 -3.00 -6.43
CA ILE A 32 -3.73 -1.54 -6.34
C ILE A 32 -2.77 -0.91 -7.36
N THR A 33 -3.28 0.04 -8.16
CA THR A 33 -2.53 0.67 -9.25
C THR A 33 -1.99 2.07 -8.90
N SER A 34 -2.48 2.68 -7.82
CA SER A 34 -2.03 3.98 -7.33
C SER A 34 -2.33 4.13 -5.84
N THR A 35 -1.42 4.77 -5.10
CA THR A 35 -1.64 5.36 -3.77
C THR A 35 -1.53 6.88 -3.79
N ARG A 36 -1.60 7.47 -4.97
CA ARG A 36 -1.56 8.91 -5.24
C ARG A 36 -2.87 9.39 -5.87
N THR A 37 -3.24 10.63 -5.57
CA THR A 37 -4.44 11.29 -6.11
C THR A 37 -4.11 12.20 -7.30
N SER A 38 -5.11 12.91 -7.81
CA SER A 38 -4.95 13.93 -8.85
C SER A 38 -4.03 15.09 -8.47
N PHE A 39 -3.79 15.34 -7.18
CA PHE A 39 -2.87 16.40 -6.73
C PHE A 39 -1.38 16.03 -6.93
N TYR A 40 -1.07 14.77 -7.25
CA TYR A 40 0.29 14.32 -7.53
C TYR A 40 0.51 14.13 -9.04
N ASP A 41 1.16 15.12 -9.65
CA ASP A 41 1.36 15.25 -11.10
C ASP A 41 2.51 14.39 -11.67
N LYS A 42 3.36 13.84 -10.80
CA LYS A 42 4.50 13.01 -11.21
C LYS A 42 4.04 11.61 -11.69
N PRO A 43 4.85 10.95 -12.54
CA PRO A 43 4.48 9.66 -13.15
C PRO A 43 4.45 8.50 -12.15
N ALA A 44 5.27 8.53 -11.10
CA ALA A 44 5.28 7.48 -10.07
C ALA A 44 3.97 7.52 -9.28
N LYS A 45 3.28 6.38 -9.15
CA LYS A 45 1.96 6.33 -8.50
C LYS A 45 1.94 5.65 -7.14
N PHE A 46 3.09 5.31 -6.59
CA PHE A 46 3.22 4.60 -5.33
C PHE A 46 4.09 5.35 -4.33
N ALA A 47 3.64 5.39 -3.09
CA ALA A 47 4.43 5.86 -1.95
C ALA A 47 3.98 5.15 -0.67
N ASP A 48 2.67 5.00 -0.49
CA ASP A 48 2.09 4.33 0.66
C ASP A 48 1.92 2.82 0.46
N TYR A 49 2.13 2.07 1.54
CA TYR A 49 1.99 0.62 1.58
C TYR A 49 1.33 0.16 2.87
N ALA A 50 0.56 -0.92 2.77
CA ALA A 50 0.12 -1.73 3.90
C ALA A 50 0.66 -3.15 3.74
N LEU A 51 1.42 -3.59 4.73
CA LEU A 51 1.95 -4.95 4.83
C LEU A 51 1.45 -5.62 6.11
N VAL A 52 1.05 -6.88 6.01
CA VAL A 52 0.52 -7.66 7.14
C VAL A 52 1.28 -8.95 7.34
N SER A 53 1.40 -9.41 8.58
CA SER A 53 1.94 -10.74 8.87
C SER A 53 0.93 -11.83 8.49
N GLU A 54 1.40 -13.06 8.28
CA GLU A 54 0.58 -14.22 7.90
C GLU A 54 -0.65 -14.43 8.80
N GLY A 55 -0.51 -14.22 10.12
CA GLY A 55 -1.60 -14.42 11.08
C GLY A 55 -2.69 -13.34 11.10
N ILE A 56 -2.64 -12.32 10.24
CA ILE A 56 -3.70 -11.30 10.13
C ILE A 56 -4.64 -11.70 9.00
N GLU A 57 -5.90 -11.96 9.33
CA GLU A 57 -6.98 -12.16 8.36
C GLU A 57 -7.50 -10.81 7.86
N VAL A 58 -7.38 -10.56 6.55
CA VAL A 58 -7.83 -9.31 5.92
C VAL A 58 -9.23 -9.53 5.37
N LYS A 59 -10.19 -8.74 5.86
CA LYS A 59 -11.60 -8.77 5.44
C LYS A 59 -11.83 -7.91 4.21
N ASP A 60 -11.25 -6.72 4.18
CA ASP A 60 -11.34 -5.78 3.05
C ASP A 60 -10.10 -4.89 3.02
N PHE A 61 -9.65 -4.57 1.80
CA PHE A 61 -8.57 -3.61 1.57
C PHE A 61 -8.82 -2.87 0.26
N LYS A 62 -8.82 -1.53 0.33
CA LYS A 62 -9.11 -0.68 -0.83
C LYS A 62 -8.55 0.72 -0.66
N ILE A 63 -8.40 1.41 -1.78
CA ILE A 63 -8.13 2.84 -1.82
C ILE A 63 -9.47 3.58 -1.80
N LEU A 64 -9.59 4.57 -0.92
CA LEU A 64 -10.78 5.41 -0.87
C LEU A 64 -10.72 6.52 -1.94
N PRO A 65 -11.86 6.91 -2.53
CA PRO A 65 -11.89 7.83 -3.65
C PRO A 65 -11.74 9.31 -3.25
N ASP A 66 -11.90 9.65 -1.97
CA ASP A 66 -11.84 11.02 -1.48
C ASP A 66 -10.41 11.59 -1.60
N GLU A 67 -10.28 12.67 -2.38
CA GLU A 67 -9.00 13.36 -2.59
C GLU A 67 -8.85 14.53 -1.61
N VAL A 68 -8.30 14.26 -0.43
CA VAL A 68 -8.02 15.26 0.62
C VAL A 68 -6.53 15.66 0.72
N SER A 69 -5.66 14.93 0.02
CA SER A 69 -4.20 15.07 -0.04
C SER A 69 -3.70 14.50 -1.38
N ASP A 70 -2.45 14.75 -1.74
CA ASP A 70 -1.74 14.09 -2.85
C ASP A 70 -1.49 12.58 -2.61
N HIS A 71 -1.72 12.10 -1.39
CA HIS A 71 -1.79 10.68 -1.02
C HIS A 71 -3.23 10.20 -0.94
N SER A 72 -3.51 9.02 -1.49
CA SER A 72 -4.84 8.39 -1.41
C SER A 72 -5.02 7.65 -0.08
N PRO A 73 -6.13 7.85 0.65
CA PRO A 73 -6.38 7.10 1.87
C PRO A 73 -6.50 5.59 1.60
N MET A 74 -5.83 4.79 2.42
CA MET A 74 -5.95 3.32 2.40
C MET A 74 -6.92 2.87 3.50
N TYR A 75 -7.92 2.07 3.13
CA TYR A 75 -8.81 1.39 4.05
C TYR A 75 -8.37 -0.06 4.21
N LEU A 76 -8.31 -0.52 5.47
CA LEU A 76 -7.96 -1.88 5.82
C LEU A 76 -8.86 -2.37 6.95
N GLU A 77 -9.62 -3.41 6.67
CA GLU A 77 -10.43 -4.15 7.63
C GLU A 77 -9.83 -5.54 7.86
N PHE A 78 -9.65 -5.92 9.12
CA PHE A 78 -9.01 -7.17 9.51
C PHE A 78 -9.60 -7.68 10.84
N GLU A 79 -9.38 -8.97 11.15
CA GLU A 79 -9.76 -9.57 12.44
C GLU A 79 -8.80 -9.22 13.58
#